data_AF-A0A4S0K775-F1
#
_entry.id   AF-A0A4S0K775-F1
#
_cell.length_a   1.000
_cell.length_b   1.000
_cell.length_c   1.000
_cell.angle_alpha   90.00
_cell.angle_beta   90.00
_cell.angle_gamma   90.00
#
_symmetry.space_group_name_H-M   'P 1'
#
loop_
_entity.id
_entity.type
_entity.pdbx_description
1 polymer ?
#
loop_
_entity_poly.entity_id
_entity_poly.type
_entity_poly.pdbx_seq_one_letter_code
_entity_poly.pdbx_strand_id
1 'polypeptide(L)'
;MAGPISFALRRAVLATALLAAGTPAIAQDATGQSANQIAAGQPAGEAVLIPNRVIYPGETIEAASLKQVTLIPGKHKPDGMATRSEELQGKVAKRTLLPGRYIPVTAIREAWLVEQGASVQVYFTAGALTISAAGVTLEPGAAGDQIKIRNTDSGKIISGTVMADGTIKVGAS
;
A
#
# COMPACT_ATOMS: atom_id res chain seq x y z
N MET A 1 -39.25 5.80 15.41
CA MET A 1 -39.01 5.42 16.83
C MET A 1 -37.62 4.78 16.86
N ALA A 2 -36.54 5.55 17.00
CA ALA A 2 -35.90 6.00 18.25
C ALA A 2 -35.45 4.80 19.11
N GLY A 3 -34.18 4.56 19.47
CA GLY A 3 -32.91 5.28 19.35
C GLY A 3 -31.77 4.40 19.93
N PRO A 4 -30.50 4.89 19.96
CA PRO A 4 -29.27 4.09 20.03
C PRO A 4 -28.70 3.90 21.45
N ILE A 5 -27.75 2.95 21.60
CA ILE A 5 -27.03 2.66 22.85
C ILE A 5 -25.68 3.39 22.88
N SER A 6 -25.50 4.18 23.93
CA SER A 6 -24.47 5.21 24.13
C SER A 6 -23.10 4.69 24.56
N PHE A 7 -22.07 5.39 24.09
CA PHE A 7 -20.68 5.36 24.58
C PHE A 7 -20.58 5.96 26.00
N ALA A 8 -19.88 5.29 26.91
CA ALA A 8 -19.60 5.76 28.27
C ALA A 8 -18.16 6.28 28.38
N LEU A 9 -18.03 7.59 28.56
CA LEU A 9 -16.80 8.33 28.89
C LEU A 9 -16.52 8.22 30.40
N ARG A 10 -15.32 7.79 30.81
CA ARG A 10 -14.90 7.80 32.23
C ARG A 10 -14.06 9.02 32.56
N ARG A 11 -14.34 9.52 33.77
CA ARG A 11 -14.17 10.89 34.25
C ARG A 11 -12.73 11.20 34.72
N ALA A 12 -12.46 12.50 34.67
CA ALA A 12 -11.38 13.23 35.31
C ALA A 12 -11.32 13.02 36.84
N VAL A 13 -10.11 13.17 37.40
CA VAL A 13 -9.90 13.72 38.74
C VAL A 13 -8.73 14.70 38.68
N LEU A 14 -9.06 15.94 39.05
CA LEU A 14 -8.19 17.09 39.28
C LEU A 14 -7.75 17.05 40.76
N ALA A 15 -6.46 17.27 41.04
CA ALA A 15 -6.00 17.56 42.39
C ALA A 15 -4.99 18.72 42.34
N THR A 16 -5.36 19.79 43.03
CA THR A 16 -4.67 21.09 43.10
C THR A 16 -4.25 21.32 44.55
N ALA A 17 -3.02 21.82 44.80
CA ALA A 17 -2.54 22.54 46.00
C ALA A 17 -0.99 22.58 45.96
N LEU A 18 -0.22 23.61 46.35
CA LEU A 18 -0.42 24.96 46.89
C LEU A 18 0.98 25.64 46.85
N LEU A 19 1.06 26.97 46.71
CA LEU A 19 2.30 27.77 46.68
C LEU A 19 2.90 28.02 48.08
N ALA A 20 4.24 28.13 48.17
CA ALA A 20 4.95 28.99 49.13
C ALA A 20 6.35 29.38 48.61
N ALA A 21 6.70 30.67 48.73
CA ALA A 21 7.89 31.32 48.20
C ALA A 21 9.08 31.33 49.18
N GLY A 22 10.31 31.43 48.66
CA GLY A 22 11.52 31.78 49.41
C GLY A 22 12.84 31.45 48.70
N THR A 23 13.53 32.46 48.17
CA THR A 23 14.98 32.44 47.83
C THR A 23 15.74 33.26 48.90
N PRO A 24 17.09 33.22 49.05
CA PRO A 24 18.14 32.75 48.12
C PRO A 24 19.32 31.96 48.77
N ALA A 25 20.35 31.63 47.97
CA ALA A 25 21.79 31.53 48.30
C ALA A 25 22.51 30.18 47.99
N ILE A 26 23.37 30.26 46.97
CA ILE A 26 24.68 29.61 46.72
C ILE A 26 25.08 28.32 47.47
N ALA A 27 25.24 27.23 46.69
CA ALA A 27 26.39 26.32 46.78
C ALA A 27 26.46 25.50 45.48
N GLN A 28 27.44 25.82 44.64
CA GLN A 28 27.88 24.91 43.58
C GLN A 28 28.80 23.90 44.25
N ASP A 29 28.43 22.63 44.23
CA ASP A 29 29.43 21.57 44.22
C ASP A 29 29.02 20.52 43.19
N ALA A 30 29.91 20.40 42.21
CA ALA A 30 29.84 19.40 41.17
C ALA A 30 30.19 18.05 41.78
N THR A 31 29.31 17.07 41.66
CA THR A 31 29.75 15.69 41.49
C THR A 31 28.63 14.92 40.80
N GLY A 32 28.93 14.55 39.56
CA GLY A 32 27.94 14.00 38.65
C GLY A 32 27.34 12.69 39.13
N GLN A 33 26.19 12.40 38.56
CA GLN A 33 25.88 11.07 38.06
C GLN A 33 24.73 11.20 37.08
N SER A 34 25.10 11.08 35.81
CA SER A 34 24.30 10.60 34.71
C SER A 34 23.02 9.86 35.15
N ALA A 35 21.92 10.58 35.27
CA ALA A 35 20.62 10.01 34.94
C ALA A 35 20.55 9.96 33.42
N ASN A 36 21.40 9.09 32.86
CA ASN A 36 21.32 8.64 31.49
C ASN A 36 19.86 8.27 31.27
N GLN A 37 19.24 9.04 30.40
CA GLN A 37 17.92 8.79 29.87
C GLN A 37 18.06 7.50 29.07
N ILE A 38 18.08 6.37 29.76
CA ILE A 38 17.82 5.08 29.15
C ILE A 38 16.32 5.11 28.90
N ALA A 39 15.91 5.89 27.89
CA ALA A 39 14.79 5.53 27.06
C ALA A 39 15.18 4.15 26.53
N ALA A 40 14.84 3.13 27.33
CA ALA A 40 14.94 1.74 26.95
C ALA A 40 14.31 1.70 25.57
N GLY A 41 15.13 1.44 24.56
CA GLY A 41 14.67 1.06 23.25
C GLY A 41 13.73 -0.09 23.52
N GLN A 42 12.42 0.20 23.56
CA GLN A 42 11.43 -0.80 23.25
C GLN A 42 11.95 -1.36 21.94
N PRO A 43 12.27 -2.66 21.85
CA PRO A 43 12.36 -3.25 20.54
C PRO A 43 10.95 -3.10 19.99
N ALA A 44 10.72 -2.00 19.28
CA ALA A 44 9.52 -1.77 18.51
C ALA A 44 9.54 -2.92 17.53
N GLY A 45 8.83 -4.00 17.88
CA GLY A 45 8.76 -5.17 17.04
C GLY A 45 8.43 -4.70 15.65
N GLU A 46 9.24 -5.09 14.67
CA GLU A 46 9.03 -4.66 13.30
C GLU A 46 7.60 -5.03 12.94
N ALA A 47 6.79 -4.01 12.63
CA ALA A 47 5.38 -4.22 12.34
C ALA A 47 5.30 -4.79 10.93
N VAL A 48 5.06 -6.09 10.83
CA VAL A 48 5.03 -6.81 9.55
C VAL A 48 3.60 -7.06 9.14
N LEU A 49 3.30 -6.81 7.87
CA LEU A 49 2.01 -7.13 7.28
C LEU A 49 1.99 -8.56 6.74
N ILE A 50 0.92 -9.26 7.04
CA ILE A 50 0.70 -10.66 6.70
C ILE A 50 -0.72 -10.80 6.13
N PRO A 51 -0.98 -11.68 5.15
CA PRO A 51 -2.34 -11.91 4.68
C PRO A 51 -3.24 -12.41 5.82
N ASN A 52 -4.44 -11.88 5.92
CA ASN A 52 -5.47 -12.36 6.86
C ASN A 52 -6.40 -13.41 6.24
N ARG A 53 -6.41 -13.51 4.91
CA ARG A 53 -7.17 -14.47 4.10
C ARG A 53 -6.29 -15.08 3.02
N VAL A 54 -6.83 -16.10 2.34
CA VAL A 54 -6.21 -16.63 1.13
C VAL A 54 -6.38 -15.62 0.00
N ILE A 55 -5.27 -15.21 -0.63
CA ILE A 55 -5.24 -14.35 -1.81
C ILE A 55 -4.83 -15.21 -3.00
N TYR A 56 -5.66 -15.25 -4.03
CA TYR A 56 -5.41 -16.07 -5.21
C TYR A 56 -4.46 -15.37 -6.19
N PRO A 57 -3.76 -16.13 -7.05
CA PRO A 57 -2.98 -15.54 -8.13
C PRO A 57 -3.88 -14.70 -9.06
N GLY A 58 -3.44 -13.50 -9.41
CA GLY A 58 -4.20 -12.53 -10.20
C GLY A 58 -5.01 -11.54 -9.35
N GLU A 59 -5.22 -11.81 -8.07
CA GLU A 59 -5.96 -10.92 -7.17
C GLU A 59 -5.09 -9.75 -6.69
N THR A 60 -5.69 -8.55 -6.63
CA THR A 60 -5.06 -7.35 -6.09
C THR A 60 -5.02 -7.41 -4.56
N ILE A 61 -3.85 -7.12 -4.01
CA ILE A 61 -3.60 -7.09 -2.57
C ILE A 61 -4.13 -5.77 -2.01
N GLU A 62 -5.31 -5.85 -1.40
CA GLU A 62 -5.94 -4.73 -0.69
C GLU A 62 -5.47 -4.64 0.77
N ALA A 63 -5.50 -3.43 1.33
CA ALA A 63 -5.18 -3.21 2.74
C ALA A 63 -6.10 -4.00 3.69
N ALA A 64 -7.36 -4.26 3.30
CA ALA A 64 -8.31 -5.06 4.07
C ALA A 64 -7.92 -6.55 4.15
N SER A 65 -7.14 -7.04 3.19
CA SER A 65 -6.64 -8.41 3.16
C SER A 65 -5.32 -8.58 3.93
N LEU A 66 -4.79 -7.49 4.49
CA LEU A 66 -3.55 -7.48 5.25
C LEU A 66 -3.83 -7.26 6.74
N LYS A 67 -3.12 -8.01 7.58
CA LYS A 67 -3.10 -7.83 9.03
C LYS A 67 -1.70 -7.44 9.44
N GLN A 68 -1.60 -6.33 10.17
CA GLN A 68 -0.36 -5.91 10.79
C GLN A 68 -0.11 -6.76 12.04
N VAL A 69 1.06 -7.38 12.10
CA VAL A 69 1.51 -8.21 13.22
C VAL A 69 2.87 -7.69 13.66
N THR A 70 2.96 -7.30 14.93
CA THR A 70 4.24 -6.91 15.55
C THR A 70 5.10 -8.15 15.71
N LEU A 71 6.28 -8.17 15.09
CA LEU A 71 7.23 -9.25 15.29
C LEU A 71 7.78 -9.26 16.71
N ILE A 72 8.04 -10.46 17.21
CA ILE A 72 8.77 -10.65 18.46
C ILE A 72 10.21 -10.10 18.24
N PRO A 73 10.72 -9.27 19.17
CA PRO A 73 12.10 -8.77 19.13
C PRO A 73 13.11 -9.90 18.91
N GLY A 74 13.96 -9.79 17.88
CA GLY A 74 15.05 -10.74 17.62
C GLY A 74 14.85 -11.71 16.45
N LYS A 75 13.64 -11.82 15.89
CA LYS A 75 13.47 -12.50 14.58
C LYS A 75 13.83 -11.53 13.45
N HIS A 76 14.89 -11.86 12.72
CA HIS A 76 15.30 -11.11 11.55
C HIS A 76 14.34 -11.39 10.39
N LYS A 77 13.99 -10.35 9.62
CA LYS A 77 13.28 -10.55 8.36
C LYS A 77 14.15 -11.43 7.45
N PRO A 78 13.59 -12.46 6.81
CA PRO A 78 14.25 -13.07 5.68
C PRO A 78 14.38 -12.03 4.55
N ASP A 79 15.54 -11.94 3.92
CA ASP A 79 15.73 -11.07 2.76
C ASP A 79 14.73 -11.42 1.66
N GLY A 80 14.14 -10.39 1.02
CA GLY A 80 13.17 -10.56 -0.06
C GLY A 80 11.73 -10.83 0.40
N MET A 81 11.37 -10.53 1.66
CA MET A 81 9.98 -10.48 2.14
C MET A 81 9.46 -9.05 2.16
N ALA A 82 8.28 -8.83 1.57
CA ALA A 82 7.56 -7.56 1.66
C ALA A 82 6.84 -7.49 3.00
N THR A 83 7.32 -6.61 3.88
CA THR A 83 6.80 -6.46 5.25
C THR A 83 5.99 -5.18 5.46
N ARG A 84 6.17 -4.20 4.57
CA ARG A 84 5.56 -2.88 4.65
C ARG A 84 4.29 -2.76 3.81
N SER A 85 3.41 -1.85 4.20
CA SER A 85 2.16 -1.57 3.48
C SER A 85 2.41 -1.00 2.10
N GLU A 86 3.38 -0.08 1.99
CA GLU A 86 3.80 0.53 0.73
C GLU A 86 4.30 -0.48 -0.31
N GLU A 87 4.84 -1.61 0.13
CA GLU A 87 5.34 -2.67 -0.75
C GLU A 87 4.23 -3.64 -1.19
N LEU A 88 3.12 -3.70 -0.46
CA LEU A 88 2.07 -4.70 -0.65
C LEU A 88 0.80 -4.12 -1.26
N GLN A 89 0.44 -2.90 -0.90
CA GLN A 89 -0.82 -2.28 -1.28
C GLN A 89 -0.87 -1.99 -2.78
N GLY A 90 -1.94 -2.45 -3.45
CA GLY A 90 -2.13 -2.23 -4.89
C GLY A 90 -1.27 -3.12 -5.78
N LYS A 91 -0.50 -4.05 -5.21
CA LYS A 91 0.22 -5.08 -5.97
C LYS A 91 -0.68 -6.28 -6.23
N VAL A 92 -0.38 -7.05 -7.26
CA VAL A 92 -1.11 -8.27 -7.63
C VAL A 92 -0.30 -9.49 -7.25
N ALA A 93 -0.96 -10.50 -6.67
CA ALA A 93 -0.34 -11.75 -6.31
C ALA A 93 -0.04 -12.61 -7.57
N LYS A 94 1.19 -13.11 -7.70
CA LYS A 94 1.60 -14.07 -8.75
C LYS A 94 1.35 -15.52 -8.35
N ARG A 95 1.21 -15.80 -7.05
CA ARG A 95 1.00 -17.14 -6.49
C ARG A 95 0.02 -17.04 -5.33
N THR A 96 -0.55 -18.17 -4.93
CA THR A 96 -1.44 -18.24 -3.77
C THR A 96 -0.71 -17.81 -2.50
N LEU A 97 -1.22 -16.75 -1.85
CA LEU A 97 -0.72 -16.30 -0.56
C LEU A 97 -1.62 -16.87 0.53
N LEU A 98 -1.02 -17.57 1.48
CA LEU A 98 -1.73 -18.17 2.60
C LEU A 98 -1.79 -17.18 3.77
N PRO A 99 -2.90 -17.20 4.54
CA PRO A 99 -3.02 -16.38 5.73
C PRO A 99 -1.95 -16.74 6.77
N GLY A 100 -1.47 -15.75 7.51
CA GLY A 100 -0.47 -15.96 8.56
C GLY A 100 0.98 -16.16 8.06
N ARG A 101 1.24 -16.08 6.75
CA ARG A 101 2.57 -16.30 6.15
C ARG A 101 3.16 -15.02 5.54
N TYR A 102 4.48 -14.85 5.65
CA TYR A 102 5.17 -13.73 5.00
C TYR A 102 5.01 -13.78 3.47
N ILE A 103 4.89 -12.61 2.85
CA ILE A 103 4.72 -12.44 1.42
C ILE A 103 6.11 -12.17 0.82
N PRO A 104 6.65 -13.06 -0.03
CA PRO A 104 7.91 -12.78 -0.70
C PRO A 104 7.70 -11.74 -1.81
N VAL A 105 8.65 -10.83 -2.01
CA VAL A 105 8.62 -9.82 -3.08
C VAL A 105 8.53 -10.47 -4.46
N THR A 106 9.06 -11.69 -4.62
CA THR A 106 8.95 -12.48 -5.86
C THR A 106 7.55 -13.07 -6.09
N ALA A 107 6.66 -13.03 -5.08
CA ALA A 107 5.27 -13.46 -5.21
C ALA A 107 4.32 -12.33 -5.60
N ILE A 108 4.79 -11.10 -5.69
CA ILE A 108 3.95 -9.93 -5.98
C ILE A 108 4.46 -9.22 -7.24
N ARG A 109 3.56 -8.54 -7.94
CA ARG A 109 3.88 -7.67 -9.08
C ARG A 109 3.06 -6.39 -9.00
N GLU A 110 3.41 -5.37 -9.78
CA GLU A 110 2.52 -4.22 -9.96
C GLU A 110 1.16 -4.67 -10.54
N ALA A 111 0.09 -3.98 -10.15
CA ALA A 111 -1.17 -4.13 -10.84
C ALA A 111 -1.03 -3.66 -12.29
N TRP A 112 -1.57 -4.45 -13.22
CA TRP A 112 -1.71 -3.98 -14.59
C TRP A 112 -2.85 -2.97 -14.62
N LEU A 113 -2.69 -1.93 -15.43
CA LEU A 113 -3.79 -0.98 -15.66
C LEU A 113 -4.84 -1.62 -16.57
N VAL A 114 -4.41 -2.47 -17.49
CA VAL A 114 -5.25 -3.25 -18.40
C VAL A 114 -4.83 -4.72 -18.38
N GLU A 115 -5.80 -5.59 -18.09
CA GLU A 115 -5.61 -7.03 -18.11
C GLU A 115 -5.72 -7.59 -19.53
N GLN A 116 -5.27 -8.83 -19.72
CA GLN A 116 -5.49 -9.55 -20.97
C GLN A 116 -6.98 -9.87 -21.15
N GLY A 117 -7.52 -9.62 -22.34
CA GLY A 117 -8.93 -9.85 -22.63
C GLY A 117 -9.88 -8.75 -22.14
N ALA A 118 -9.35 -7.66 -21.58
CA ALA A 118 -10.13 -6.52 -21.17
C ALA A 118 -10.68 -5.75 -22.39
N SER A 119 -11.93 -5.33 -22.31
CA SER A 119 -12.54 -4.43 -23.30
C SER A 119 -12.11 -3.00 -23.02
N VAL A 120 -11.47 -2.37 -24.01
CA VAL A 120 -10.84 -1.05 -23.88
C VAL A 120 -11.21 -0.17 -25.07
N GLN A 121 -11.24 1.14 -24.84
CA GLN A 121 -11.37 2.10 -25.93
C GLN A 121 -9.98 2.37 -26.53
N VAL A 122 -9.91 2.43 -27.85
CA VAL A 122 -8.69 2.75 -28.59
C VAL A 122 -8.90 4.08 -29.28
N TYR A 123 -7.97 5.00 -29.10
CA TYR A 123 -7.90 6.28 -29.80
C TYR A 123 -6.72 6.26 -30.78
N PHE A 124 -7.05 6.36 -32.06
CA PHE A 124 -6.06 6.57 -33.11
C PHE A 124 -5.98 8.06 -33.43
N THR A 125 -4.80 8.64 -33.31
CA THR A 125 -4.57 10.07 -33.59
C THR A 125 -3.58 10.23 -34.75
N ALA A 126 -4.02 10.90 -35.82
CA ALA A 126 -3.20 11.25 -36.98
C ALA A 126 -3.46 12.72 -37.37
N GLY A 127 -2.54 13.62 -36.99
CA GLY A 127 -2.71 15.06 -37.22
C GLY A 127 -3.95 15.61 -36.49
N ALA A 128 -4.92 16.15 -37.24
CA ALA A 128 -6.19 16.64 -36.71
C ALA A 128 -7.29 15.56 -36.61
N LEU A 129 -7.04 14.34 -37.10
CA LEU A 129 -8.01 13.26 -37.09
C LEU A 129 -7.85 12.41 -35.82
N THR A 130 -8.94 12.25 -35.06
CA THR A 130 -9.03 11.31 -33.94
C THR A 130 -10.16 10.32 -34.20
N ILE A 131 -9.84 9.03 -34.20
CA ILE A 131 -10.81 7.94 -34.36
C ILE A 131 -10.86 7.16 -33.05
N SER A 132 -12.06 6.89 -32.55
CA SER A 132 -12.29 6.00 -31.41
C SER A 132 -12.83 4.66 -31.90
N ALA A 133 -12.28 3.56 -31.38
CA ALA A 133 -12.75 2.21 -31.68
C ALA A 133 -12.75 1.35 -30.41
N ALA A 134 -13.61 0.34 -30.33
CA ALA A 134 -13.58 -0.63 -29.25
C ALA A 134 -12.59 -1.76 -29.59
N GLY A 135 -11.84 -2.22 -28.60
CA GLY A 135 -10.90 -3.30 -28.76
C GLY A 135 -10.79 -4.19 -27.53
N VAL A 136 -10.22 -5.37 -27.74
CA VAL A 136 -9.90 -6.33 -26.69
C VAL A 136 -8.39 -6.46 -26.60
N THR A 137 -7.82 -6.26 -25.42
CA THR A 137 -6.39 -6.40 -25.17
C THR A 137 -5.96 -7.86 -25.34
N LEU A 138 -4.85 -8.09 -26.03
CA LEU A 138 -4.26 -9.42 -26.18
C LEU A 138 -3.15 -9.68 -25.17
N GLU A 139 -2.53 -8.61 -24.69
CA GLU A 139 -1.42 -8.61 -23.74
C GLU A 139 -1.79 -7.68 -22.56
N PRO A 140 -1.44 -8.03 -21.32
CA PRO A 140 -1.60 -7.13 -20.19
C PRO A 140 -0.55 -6.00 -20.23
N GLY A 141 -0.85 -4.84 -19.66
CA GLY A 141 0.08 -3.71 -19.61
C GLY A 141 -0.25 -2.66 -18.55
N ALA A 142 0.77 -1.89 -18.18
CA ALA A 142 0.64 -0.73 -17.31
C ALA A 142 0.63 0.57 -18.13
N ALA A 143 0.38 1.71 -17.48
CA ALA A 143 0.45 3.02 -18.14
C ALA A 143 1.84 3.23 -18.78
N GLY A 144 1.86 3.57 -20.06
CA GLY A 144 3.08 3.77 -20.85
C GLY A 144 3.58 2.51 -21.58
N ASP A 145 3.08 1.32 -21.23
CA ASP A 145 3.46 0.10 -21.93
C ASP A 145 2.81 0.03 -23.32
N GLN A 146 3.56 -0.53 -24.27
CA GLN A 146 3.04 -0.84 -25.60
C GLN A 146 2.50 -2.27 -25.61
N ILE A 147 1.20 -2.42 -25.87
CA ILE A 147 0.52 -3.71 -25.90
C ILE A 147 -0.17 -3.93 -27.25
N LYS A 148 -0.45 -5.19 -27.57
CA LYS A 148 -1.28 -5.55 -28.73
C LYS A 148 -2.75 -5.64 -28.35
N ILE A 149 -3.59 -5.13 -29.25
CA ILE A 149 -5.04 -5.05 -29.09
C ILE A 149 -5.67 -5.57 -30.37
N ARG A 150 -6.74 -6.34 -30.24
CA ARG A 150 -7.60 -6.69 -31.36
C ARG A 150 -8.76 -5.73 -31.41
N ASN A 151 -8.92 -5.01 -32.51
CA ASN A 151 -10.11 -4.20 -32.75
C ASN A 151 -11.32 -5.12 -32.93
N THR A 152 -12.41 -4.86 -32.20
CA THR A 152 -13.60 -5.73 -32.18
C THR A 152 -14.42 -5.59 -33.47
N ASP A 153 -14.42 -4.40 -34.08
CA ASP A 153 -15.17 -4.09 -35.30
C ASP A 153 -14.50 -4.69 -36.56
N SER A 154 -13.18 -4.54 -36.68
CA SER A 154 -12.41 -4.95 -37.88
C SER A 154 -11.69 -6.28 -37.72
N GLY A 155 -11.55 -6.80 -36.50
CA GLY A 155 -10.79 -8.00 -36.18
C GLY A 155 -9.27 -7.87 -36.32
N LYS A 156 -8.75 -6.71 -36.76
CA LYS A 156 -7.32 -6.46 -36.94
C LYS A 156 -6.60 -6.28 -35.61
N ILE A 157 -5.34 -6.73 -35.55
CA ILE A 157 -4.46 -6.53 -34.41
C ILE A 157 -3.67 -5.24 -34.63
N ILE A 158 -3.71 -4.35 -33.66
CA ILE A 158 -3.03 -3.06 -33.64
C ILE A 158 -2.17 -2.97 -32.38
N SER A 159 -1.02 -2.33 -32.48
CA SER A 159 -0.15 -2.04 -31.35
C SER A 159 -0.41 -0.62 -30.86
N GLY A 160 -0.62 -0.45 -29.57
CA GLY A 160 -0.90 0.85 -28.97
C GLY A 160 -0.24 1.01 -27.60
N THR A 161 -0.11 2.25 -27.17
CA THR A 161 0.40 2.60 -25.84
C THR A 161 -0.75 2.80 -24.89
N VAL A 162 -0.68 2.14 -23.73
CA VAL A 162 -1.66 2.31 -22.65
C VAL A 162 -1.47 3.70 -22.02
N MET A 163 -2.54 4.46 -21.93
CA MET A 163 -2.59 5.76 -21.28
C MET A 163 -2.98 5.58 -19.79
N ALA A 164 -2.66 6.57 -18.95
CA ALA A 164 -2.91 6.48 -17.50
C ALA A 164 -4.41 6.46 -17.11
N ASP A 165 -5.29 6.80 -18.05
CA ASP A 165 -6.75 6.71 -17.91
C ASP A 165 -7.30 5.30 -18.24
N GLY A 166 -6.44 4.36 -18.63
CA GLY A 166 -6.80 3.01 -19.05
C GLY A 166 -7.16 2.91 -20.54
N THR A 167 -7.11 4.03 -21.27
CA THR A 167 -7.38 4.06 -22.69
C THR A 167 -6.12 3.76 -23.49
N ILE A 168 -6.26 3.40 -24.77
CA ILE A 168 -5.10 3.04 -25.59
C ILE A 168 -4.94 4.03 -26.73
N LYS A 169 -3.75 4.62 -26.84
CA LYS A 169 -3.40 5.53 -27.92
C LYS A 169 -2.60 4.78 -28.99
N VAL A 170 -3.01 4.92 -30.25
CA VAL A 170 -2.31 4.37 -31.41
C VAL A 170 -1.87 5.54 -32.29
N GLY A 171 -0.58 5.61 -32.58
CA GLY A 171 -0.01 6.53 -33.57
C GLY A 171 0.23 5.83 -34.90
N ALA A 172 0.04 6.54 -36.01
CA ALA A 172 0.61 6.09 -37.28
C ALA A 172 2.14 6.12 -37.14
N SER A 173 2.78 4.97 -37.26
CA SER A 173 4.25 4.87 -37.42
C SER A 173 4.63 5.12 -38.87
#